data_AF-A0A951AFU9-F1
#
_entry.id   AF-A0A951AFU9-F1
#
_cell.length_a   1.000
_cell.length_b   1.000
_cell.length_c   1.000
_cell.angle_alpha   90.00
_cell.angle_beta   90.00
_cell.angle_gamma   90.00
#
_symmetry.space_group_name_H-M   'P 1'
#
loop_
_entity.id
_entity.type
_entity.pdbx_description
1 polymer ?
#
loop_
_entity_poly.entity_id
_entity_poly.type
_entity_poly.pdbx_seq_one_letter_code
_entity_poly.pdbx_strand_id
1 'polypeptide(L)' 'MNLSIKNAPDHLVDLLKARAERNHRSMQGEMLAILEEAVHTPRRLTPLQLLAEVEKLDFETPSQSAAIVRKMRDERYGR' A
#
# COMPACT_ATOMS: atom_id res chain seq x y z
N MET A 1 -18.04 -19.27 1.44
CA MET A 1 -17.99 -18.88 2.87
C MET A 1 -18.80 -17.61 3.00
N ASN A 2 -19.74 -17.55 3.96
CA ASN A 2 -20.67 -16.43 4.08
C ASN A 2 -20.49 -15.75 5.45
N LEU A 3 -20.46 -14.42 5.46
CA LEU A 3 -20.43 -13.59 6.66
C LEU A 3 -21.80 -12.92 6.80
N SER A 4 -22.40 -13.02 7.97
CA SER A 4 -23.70 -12.42 8.28
C SER A 4 -23.59 -11.60 9.56
N ILE A 5 -24.05 -10.36 9.52
CA ILE A 5 -24.12 -9.47 10.67
C ILE A 5 -25.57 -9.48 11.16
N LYS A 6 -25.77 -9.92 12.41
CA LYS A 6 -27.08 -9.85 13.07
C LYS A 6 -27.29 -8.47 13.67
N ASN A 7 -28.55 -8.01 13.70
CA ASN A 7 -28.96 -6.73 14.29
C ASN A 7 -28.25 -5.51 13.69
N ALA A 8 -28.01 -5.51 12.38
CA ALA A 8 -27.52 -4.33 11.69
C ALA A 8 -28.60 -3.23 11.75
N PRO A 9 -28.29 -2.03 12.27
CA PRO A 9 -29.23 -0.92 12.26
C PRO A 9 -29.65 -0.54 10.84
N ASP A 10 -30.95 -0.37 10.60
CA ASP A 10 -31.50 -0.12 9.25
C ASP A 10 -30.85 1.08 8.57
N HIS A 11 -30.62 2.17 9.32
CA HIS A 11 -29.97 3.37 8.79
C HIS A 11 -28.56 3.11 8.26
N LEU A 12 -27.79 2.19 8.86
CA LEU A 12 -26.46 1.82 8.36
C LEU A 12 -26.56 0.99 7.09
N VAL A 13 -27.55 0.09 7.02
CA VAL A 13 -27.80 -0.71 5.82
C VAL A 13 -28.16 0.18 4.64
N ASP A 14 -28.96 1.22 4.85
CA ASP A 14 -29.34 2.15 3.79
C ASP A 14 -28.16 3.02 3.31
N LEU A 15 -27.31 3.48 4.24
CA LEU A 15 -26.06 4.16 3.88
C LEU A 15 -25.12 3.26 3.07
N LEU A 16 -25.03 1.97 3.43
CA LEU A 16 -24.25 0.97 2.72
C LEU A 16 -24.78 0.72 1.31
N LYS A 17 -26.10 0.58 1.14
CA LYS A 17 -26.72 0.45 -0.19
C LYS A 17 -26.44 1.67 -1.07
N ALA A 18 -26.65 2.88 -0.55
CA ALA A 18 -26.41 4.11 -1.29
C ALA A 18 -24.92 4.25 -1.69
N ARG A 19 -24.01 3.79 -0.83
CA ARG A 19 -22.57 3.74 -1.14
C ARG A 19 -22.25 2.70 -2.21
N ALA A 20 -22.85 1.51 -2.13
CA ALA A 20 -22.66 0.45 -3.11
C ALA A 20 -23.15 0.87 -4.51
N GLU A 21 -24.31 1.52 -4.60
CA GLU A 21 -24.85 2.08 -5.85
C GLU A 21 -23.90 3.12 -6.46
N ARG A 22 -23.39 4.05 -5.63
CA ARG A 22 -22.43 5.08 -6.05
C ARG A 22 -21.12 4.50 -6.57
N ASN A 23 -20.67 3.40 -5.98
CA ASN A 23 -19.44 2.71 -6.38
C ASN A 23 -19.68 1.67 -7.48
N HIS A 24 -20.90 1.55 -7.99
CA HIS A 24 -21.32 0.55 -8.99
C HIS A 24 -20.97 -0.89 -8.57
N ARG A 25 -21.18 -1.21 -7.29
CA ARG A 25 -20.89 -2.51 -6.69
C ARG A 25 -22.15 -3.14 -6.12
N SER A 26 -22.17 -4.47 -6.05
CA SER A 26 -23.18 -5.17 -5.25
C SER A 26 -22.98 -4.85 -3.77
N MET A 27 -24.03 -5.03 -2.95
CA MET A 27 -23.94 -4.83 -1.50
C MET A 27 -22.84 -5.70 -0.87
N GLN A 28 -22.76 -6.99 -1.26
CA GLN A 28 -21.69 -7.87 -0.81
C GLN A 28 -20.30 -7.38 -1.27
N GLY A 29 -20.18 -6.87 -2.49
CA GLY A 29 -18.92 -6.32 -3.02
C GLY A 29 -18.48 -5.06 -2.27
N GLU A 30 -19.41 -4.18 -1.91
CA GLU A 30 -19.09 -2.99 -1.12
C GLU A 30 -18.64 -3.35 0.29
N MET A 31 -19.31 -4.32 0.92
CA MET A 31 -18.90 -4.82 2.24
C MET A 31 -17.50 -5.44 2.21
N LEU A 32 -17.19 -6.21 1.16
CA LEU A 32 -15.86 -6.77 0.98
C LEU A 32 -14.81 -5.67 0.82
N ALA A 33 -15.08 -4.64 0.00
CA ALA A 33 -14.15 -3.53 -0.19
C ALA A 33 -13.85 -2.76 1.11
N ILE A 34 -14.88 -2.49 1.92
CA ILE A 34 -14.71 -1.84 3.22
C ILE A 34 -13.88 -2.73 4.17
N LEU A 35 -14.15 -4.04 4.18
CA LEU A 35 -13.38 -4.98 4.98
C LEU A 35 -11.93 -5.04 4.52
N GLU A 36 -11.69 -5.13 3.21
CA GLU A 36 -10.35 -5.10 2.63
C GLU A 36 -9.57 -3.86 3.05
N GLU A 37 -10.18 -2.68 2.97
CA GLU A 37 -9.58 -1.42 3.43
C GLU A 37 -9.29 -1.42 4.93
N ALA A 38 -10.23 -1.92 5.75
CA ALA A 38 -10.08 -1.95 7.20
C ALA A 38 -9.00 -2.95 7.67
N VAL A 39 -8.89 -4.11 7.00
CA VAL A 39 -7.88 -5.14 7.34
C VAL A 39 -6.53 -4.85 6.71
N HIS A 40 -6.49 -4.20 5.54
CA HIS A 40 -5.28 -3.61 4.98
C HIS A 40 -4.96 -2.29 5.70
N THR A 41 -4.77 -2.35 7.02
CA THR A 41 -3.96 -1.32 7.67
C THR A 41 -2.59 -1.38 7.01
N PRO A 42 -2.15 -0.33 6.26
CA PRO A 42 -0.85 -0.37 5.64
C PRO A 42 0.16 -0.61 6.74
N ARG A 43 0.95 -1.68 6.61
CA ARG A 43 2.02 -1.98 7.56
C ARG A 43 2.91 -0.74 7.59
N ARG A 44 2.78 0.06 8.65
CA ARG A 44 3.59 1.26 8.84
C ARG A 44 4.99 0.77 9.17
N LEU A 45 5.79 0.59 8.14
CA LEU A 45 7.21 0.30 8.30
C LEU A 45 7.91 1.62 8.61
N THR A 46 8.72 1.62 9.65
CA THR A 46 9.74 2.67 9.80
C THR A 46 10.73 2.56 8.63
N PRO A 47 11.43 3.64 8.26
CA PRO A 47 12.45 3.58 7.20
C PRO A 47 13.47 2.45 7.38
N LEU A 48 13.88 2.16 8.62
CA LEU A 48 14.80 1.06 8.94
C LEU A 48 14.18 -0.32 8.71
N GLN A 49 12.91 -0.50 9.04
CA GLN A 49 12.21 -1.76 8.78
C GLN A 49 11.98 -1.99 7.28
N LEU A 50 11.71 -0.92 6.52
CA LEU A 50 11.62 -1.01 5.07
C LEU A 50 12.97 -1.43 4.47
N LEU A 51 14.07 -0.79 4.91
CA LEU A 51 15.42 -1.13 4.46
C LEU A 51 15.76 -2.60 4.72
N ALA A 52 15.47 -3.10 5.93
CA ALA A 52 15.71 -4.50 6.29
C ALA A 52 14.88 -5.50 5.46
N GLU A 53 13.67 -5.14 5.00
CA GLU A 53 12.90 -5.98 4.08
C GLU A 53 13.45 -5.93 2.65
N VAL A 54 13.93 -4.77 2.20
CA VAL A 54 14.57 -4.62 0.88
C VAL A 54 15.88 -5.41 0.81
N GLU A 55 16.68 -5.42 1.89
CA GLU A 55 17.91 -6.22 1.99
C GLU A 55 17.64 -7.73 1.87
N LYS A 56 16.52 -8.22 2.40
CA LYS A 56 16.13 -9.64 2.28
C LYS A 56 15.73 -10.06 0.87
N LEU A 57 15.33 -9.10 0.03
CA LEU A 57 14.91 -9.35 -1.35
C LEU A 57 16.11 -9.45 -2.31
N ASP A 58 17.34 -9.38 -1.79
CA ASP A 58 18.60 -9.41 -2.54
C ASP A 58 18.63 -8.36 -3.67
N PHE A 59 17.96 -7.21 -3.42
CA PHE A 59 17.90 -6.11 -4.35
C PHE A 59 19.24 -5.37 -4.34
N GLU A 60 20.03 -5.52 -5.40
CA GLU A 60 21.17 -4.67 -5.63
C GLU A 60 20.69 -3.27 -6.01
N THR A 61 20.80 -2.29 -5.11
CA THR A 61 20.67 -0.87 -5.50
C THR A 61 21.98 -0.43 -6.14
N PRO A 62 22.03 -0.19 -7.46
CA PRO A 62 23.27 0.21 -8.09
C PRO A 62 23.68 1.56 -7.53
N SER A 63 24.93 1.69 -7.09
CA SER A 63 25.52 2.94 -6.62
C SER A 63 25.81 3.92 -7.80
N GLN A 64 24.83 4.12 -8.69
CA GLN A 64 24.94 5.00 -9.85
C GLN A 64 25.32 6.41 -9.44
N SER A 65 24.74 6.93 -8.35
CA SER A 65 25.09 8.25 -7.83
C SER A 65 26.57 8.36 -7.47
N ALA A 66 27.15 7.37 -6.77
CA ALA A 66 28.57 7.42 -6.43
C ALA A 66 29.48 7.19 -7.65
N ALA A 67 29.02 6.49 -8.69
CA ALA A 67 29.76 6.38 -9.94
C ALA A 67 29.81 7.73 -10.68
N ILE A 68 28.69 8.46 -10.72
CA ILE A 68 28.61 9.80 -11.31
C ILE A 68 29.50 10.79 -10.55
N VAL A 69 29.45 10.80 -9.22
CA VAL A 69 30.29 11.68 -8.38
C VAL A 69 31.77 11.36 -8.58
N ARG A 70 32.15 10.07 -8.64
CA ARG A 70 33.54 9.67 -8.92
C ARG A 70 33.99 10.16 -10.29
N LYS A 71 33.17 9.94 -11.33
CA LYS A 71 33.47 10.41 -12.69
C LYS A 71 33.67 11.93 -12.73
N MET A 72 32.75 12.71 -12.14
CA MET A 72 32.86 14.18 -12.08
C MET A 72 34.09 14.64 -11.29
N ARG A 73 34.45 13.96 -10.21
CA ARG A 73 35.67 14.25 -9.44
C ARG A 73 36.91 13.96 -10.28
N ASP A 74 36.95 12.78 -10.91
CA ASP A 74 38.12 12.33 -11.66
C ASP A 74 38.32 13.17 -12.93
N GLU A 75 37.25 13.65 -13.57
CA GLU A 75 37.30 14.64 -14.66
C GLU A 75 37.80 16.01 -14.17
N ARG A 76 37.55 16.37 -12.92
CA ARG A 76 37.95 17.66 -12.34
C ARG A 76 39.41 17.70 -11.87
N TYR A 77 39.97 16.55 -11.50
CA TYR A 77 41.32 16.44 -10.91
C TYR A 77 42.28 15.52 -11.68
N GLY A 78 41.82 14.85 -12.74
CA GLY A 78 42.65 14.05 -13.64
C GLY A 78 43.44 14.94 -14.60
N ARG A 79 44.77 14.75 -14.63
CA ARG A 79 45.72 15.41 -15.52
C ARG A 79 46.10 14.48 -16.66
#